data_AF-A0A962MVY4-F1
#
_entry.id   AF-A0A962MVY4-F1
#
_cell.length_a   1.000
_cell.length_b   1.000
_cell.length_c   1.000
_cell.angle_alpha   90.00
_cell.angle_beta   90.00
_cell.angle_gamma   90.00
#
_symmetry.space_group_name_H-M   'P 1'
#
loop_
_entity.id
_entity.type
_entity.pdbx_description
1 polymer ?
#
loop_
_entity_poly.entity_id
_entity_poly.type
_entity_poly.pdbx_seq_one_letter_code
_entity_poly.pdbx_strand_id
1 'polypeptide(L)' 'MHNHCSDVVIHLDDELADDAIHALERNLSFVPGVYCACVNDRARHLMLVDYDPEGVRAGELLNVVRRQGFGAVLVGL' A
#
# COMPACT_ATOMS: atom_id res chain seq x y z
N MET A 1 6.28 19.61 -9.77
CA MET A 1 6.56 19.63 -8.32
C MET A 1 5.31 19.08 -7.68
N HIS A 2 5.35 17.84 -7.22
CA HIS A 2 4.19 17.22 -6.59
C HIS A 2 4.15 17.72 -5.14
N ASN A 3 3.18 18.57 -4.81
CA ASN A 3 3.13 19.35 -3.56
C ASN A 3 2.24 18.71 -2.48
N HIS A 4 1.67 17.53 -2.75
CA HIS A 4 0.76 16.83 -1.87
C HIS A 4 1.30 15.42 -1.64
N CYS A 5 1.91 15.18 -0.49
CA CYS A 5 2.23 13.83 -0.03
C CYS A 5 1.17 13.46 1.01
N SER A 6 0.46 12.37 0.76
CA SER A 6 -0.49 11.80 1.72
C SER A 6 -0.08 10.37 2.01
N ASP A 7 -0.18 10.00 3.27
CA ASP A 7 0.01 8.63 3.73
C ASP A 7 -1.35 7.92 3.85
N VAL A 8 -1.34 6.62 3.59
CA VAL A 8 -2.51 5.76 3.80
C VAL A 8 -2.08 4.47 4.47
N VAL A 9 -2.91 4.02 5.42
CA VAL A 9 -2.73 2.73 6.08
C VAL A 9 -3.68 1.72 5.44
N ILE A 10 -3.13 0.61 4.96
CA ILE A 10 -3.88 -0.54 4.44
C ILE A 10 -3.70 -1.70 5.42
N HIS A 11 -4.82 -2.18 5.97
CA HIS A 11 -4.88 -3.43 6.72
C HIS A 11 -4.94 -4.59 5.74
N LEU A 12 -4.15 -5.62 6.01
CA LEU A 12 -4.09 -6.88 5.29
C LEU A 12 -4.69 -7.93 6.22
N ASP A 13 -5.72 -8.64 5.77
CA ASP A 13 -6.50 -9.54 6.63
C ASP A 13 -5.73 -10.82 7.01
N ASP A 14 -4.73 -11.19 6.21
CA ASP A 14 -3.88 -12.36 6.43
C ASP A 14 -2.47 -11.96 6.89
N GLU A 15 -1.84 -12.80 7.72
CA GLU A 15 -0.40 -12.75 7.95
C GLU A 15 0.32 -13.13 6.66
N LEU A 16 0.79 -12.12 5.92
CA LEU A 16 1.53 -12.32 4.70
C LEU A 16 2.93 -12.88 5.00
N ALA A 17 3.33 -13.90 4.22
CA ALA A 17 4.71 -14.36 4.20
C ALA A 17 5.64 -13.27 3.62
N ASP A 18 6.91 -13.28 4.02
CA ASP A 18 7.91 -12.28 3.61
C ASP A 18 7.97 -12.12 2.08
N ASP A 19 7.86 -13.20 1.31
CA ASP A 19 7.86 -13.17 -0.15
C ASP A 19 6.65 -12.39 -0.71
N ALA A 20 5.48 -12.55 -0.10
CA ALA A 20 4.26 -11.84 -0.48
C ALA A 20 4.35 -10.36 -0.12
N ILE A 21 4.94 -10.03 1.04
CA ILE A 21 5.21 -8.65 1.45
C ILE A 21 6.13 -7.96 0.45
N HIS A 22 7.28 -8.56 0.13
CA HIS A 22 8.22 -7.99 -0.82
C HIS A 22 7.63 -7.83 -2.23
N ALA A 23 6.78 -8.77 -2.66
CA ALA A 23 6.06 -8.65 -3.92
C ALA A 23 5.07 -7.47 -3.89
N LEU A 24 4.36 -7.29 -2.78
CA LEU A 24 3.38 -6.23 -2.60
C LEU A 24 4.03 -4.84 -2.60
N GLU A 25 5.10 -4.66 -1.80
CA GLU A 25 5.89 -3.43 -1.74
C GLU A 25 6.43 -3.07 -3.13
N ARG A 26 7.00 -4.05 -3.82
CA ARG A 26 7.53 -3.86 -5.18
C ARG A 26 6.42 -3.46 -6.16
N ASN A 27 5.29 -4.16 -6.14
CA ASN A 27 4.16 -3.85 -7.03
C ASN A 27 3.61 -2.44 -6.80
N LEU A 28 3.48 -2.02 -5.54
CA LEU A 28 3.02 -0.67 -5.20
C LEU A 28 4.07 0.40 -5.55
N SER A 29 5.36 0.11 -5.39
CA SER A 29 6.44 1.04 -5.80
C SER A 29 6.47 1.32 -7.31
N PHE A 30 5.90 0.42 -8.13
CA PHE A 30 5.76 0.62 -9.57
C PHE A 30 4.51 1.42 -9.96
N VAL A 31 3.62 1.72 -9.02
CA VAL A 31 2.42 2.53 -9.30
C VAL A 31 2.84 3.99 -9.44
N PRO A 32 2.55 4.64 -10.59
CA PRO A 32 2.83 6.06 -10.76
C PRO A 32 2.13 6.90 -9.69
N GLY A 33 2.88 7.77 -9.01
CA GLY A 33 2.37 8.58 -7.91
C GLY A 33 2.56 7.97 -6.52
N VAL A 34 3.04 6.73 -6.40
CA VAL A 34 3.52 6.19 -5.11
C VAL A 34 4.96 6.63 -4.88
N TYR A 35 5.23 7.16 -3.68
CA TYR A 35 6.56 7.52 -3.23
C TYR A 35 7.23 6.39 -2.46
N CYS A 36 6.51 5.80 -1.51
CA CYS A 36 6.98 4.71 -0.66
C CYS A 36 5.83 3.77 -0.35
N ALA A 37 6.13 2.47 -0.25
CA ALA A 37 5.17 1.44 0.11
C ALA A 37 5.90 0.41 0.96
N CYS A 38 5.61 0.35 2.25
CA CYS A 38 6.32 -0.49 3.20
C CYS A 38 5.37 -1.14 4.21
N VAL A 39 5.63 -2.39 4.57
CA VAL A 39 4.91 -3.07 5.65
C VAL A 39 5.56 -2.76 7.00
N ASN A 40 4.75 -2.69 8.05
CA ASN A 40 5.23 -2.46 9.40
C ASN A 40 5.85 -3.76 9.97
N ASP A 41 7.15 -3.72 10.30
CA ASP A 41 7.86 -4.88 10.87
C ASP A 41 7.24 -5.42 12.17
N ARG A 42 6.63 -4.54 12.97
CA ARG A 42 5.96 -4.93 14.23
C ARG A 42 4.54 -5.43 14.01
N ALA A 43 3.90 -5.00 12.93
CA ALA A 43 2.53 -5.32 12.58
C ALA A 43 2.46 -5.67 11.09
N ARG A 44 2.83 -6.90 10.75
CA ARG A 44 2.95 -7.38 9.36
C ARG A 44 1.66 -7.34 8.54
N HIS A 45 0.54 -7.10 9.20
CA HIS A 45 -0.78 -6.88 8.61
C HIS A 45 -1.08 -5.40 8.32
N LEU A 46 -0.15 -4.47 8.61
CA LEU A 46 -0.31 -3.05 8.34
C LEU A 46 0.71 -2.60 7.31
N MET A 47 0.23 -2.06 6.21
CA MET A 47 1.04 -1.45 5.18
C MET A 47 0.84 0.06 5.16
N LEU A 48 1.95 0.79 5.16
CA LEU A 48 1.98 2.23 4.96
C LEU A 48 2.32 2.52 3.49
N VAL A 49 1.55 3.39 2.86
CA VAL A 49 1.85 3.84 1.50
C VAL A 49 1.83 5.36 1.47
N ASP A 50 2.95 5.95 1.12
CA ASP A 50 3.08 7.38 0.85
C ASP A 50 2.85 7.60 -0.64
N TYR A 51 1.89 8.45 -0.99
CA TYR A 51 1.51 8.69 -2.36
C TYR A 51 1.07 10.13 -2.62
N ASP A 52 1.01 10.48 -3.89
CA ASP A 52 0.44 11.74 -4.37
C ASP A 52 -1.05 11.56 -4.65
N PRO A 53 -1.96 12.16 -3.85
CA PRO A 53 -3.39 12.06 -4.06
C PRO A 53 -3.87 12.77 -5.34
N GLU A 54 -3.07 13.63 -5.96
CA GLU A 54 -3.37 14.20 -7.27
C GLU A 54 -3.11 13.19 -8.41
N GLY A 55 -2.17 12.25 -8.21
CA GLY A 55 -1.74 11.27 -9.20
C GLY A 55 -2.40 9.89 -9.06
N VAL A 56 -2.58 9.41 -7.83
CA VAL A 56 -3.18 8.09 -7.54
C VAL A 56 -4.07 8.20 -6.31
N ARG A 57 -5.18 7.47 -6.27
CA ARG A 57 -6.10 7.47 -5.11
C ARG A 57 -5.84 6.25 -4.23
N ALA A 58 -6.02 6.40 -2.92
CA ALA A 58 -5.97 5.29 -1.95
C ALA A 58 -6.81 4.06 -2.37
N GLY A 59 -7.98 4.28 -2.98
CA GLY A 59 -8.82 3.18 -3.48
C GLY A 59 -8.20 2.39 -4.64
N GLU A 60 -7.36 3.02 -5.47
CA GLU A 60 -6.62 2.33 -6.54
C GLU A 60 -5.48 1.48 -5.97
N LEU A 61 -4.77 2.01 -4.97
CA LEU A 61 -3.76 1.27 -4.22
C LEU A 61 -4.38 0.02 -3.57
N LEU A 62 -5.53 0.18 -2.92
CA LEU A 62 -6.29 -0.94 -2.35
C LEU A 62 -6.65 -1.99 -3.41
N ASN A 63 -7.07 -1.57 -4.60
CA ASN A 63 -7.38 -2.49 -5.69
C ASN A 63 -6.16 -3.23 -6.23
N VAL A 64 -4.96 -2.63 -6.18
CA VAL A 64 -3.71 -3.33 -6.52
C VAL A 64 -3.44 -4.46 -5.53
N VAL A 65 -3.63 -4.22 -4.23
CA VAL A 65 -3.47 -5.25 -3.19
C VAL A 65 -4.50 -6.37 -3.37
N ARG A 66 -5.78 -6.02 -3.54
CA ARG A 66 -6.86 -7.01 -3.71
C ARG A 66 -6.71 -7.88 -4.96
N ARG A 67 -6.18 -7.33 -6.06
CA ARG A 67 -5.94 -8.08 -7.30
C ARG A 67 -4.89 -9.19 -7.15
N GLN A 68 -4.04 -9.12 -6.13
CA GLN A 68 -3.07 -10.17 -5.82
C GLN A 68 -3.71 -11.32 -5.01
N GLY A 69 -5.00 -11.22 -4.67
CA GLY A 69 -5.75 -12.23 -3.93
C GLY A 69 -5.79 -12.00 -2.42
N PHE A 70 -5.23 -10.88 -1.93
CA PHE A 70 -5.21 -10.56 -0.51
C PHE A 70 -6.47 -9.81 -0.07
N GLY A 71 -7.03 -10.23 1.07
CA GLY A 71 -8.01 -9.44 1.80
C GLY A 71 -7.33 -8.17 2.31
N ALA A 72 -7.83 -7.01 1.88
CA ALA A 72 -7.26 -5.73 2.31
C ALA A 72 -8.35 -4.69 2.49
N VAL A 73 -8.14 -3.80 3.46
CA VAL A 73 -9.06 -2.72 3.84
C VAL A 73 -8.28 -1.44 4.12
N LEU A 74 -8.84 -0.31 3.72
CA LEU A 74 -8.31 1.00 4.10
C LEU A 74 -8.69 1.32 5.54
N VAL A 75 -7.71 1.71 6.37
CA VAL A 75 -7.91 1.93 7.81
C VAL A 75 -7.65 3.37 8.25
N GLY A 76 -6.89 4.15 7.47
CA GLY A 76 -6.55 5.53 7.82
C GLY A 76 -6.15 6.36 6.62
N LEU A 77 -6.41 7.66 6.70
CA LEU A 77 -6.19 8.71 5.70
C LEU A 77 -5.85 10.02 6.45
#